data_AF-A0A528FBT6-F1
#
_entry.id   AF-A0A528FBT6-F1
#
_cell.length_a   1.000
_cell.length_b   1.000
_cell.length_c   1.000
_cell.angle_alpha   90.00
_cell.angle_beta   90.00
_cell.angle_gamma   90.00
#
_symmetry.space_group_name_H-M   'P 1'
#
loop_
_entity.id
_entity.type
_entity.pdbx_description
1 polymer ?
#
loop_
_entity_poly.entity_id
_entity_poly.type
_entity_poly.pdbx_seq_one_letter_code
_entity_poly.pdbx_strand_id
1 'polypeptide(L)' 'ARVIAIERDERCLAALAEVSDHYPGGLEIIAGDALKTDFAALAKGPHGGNGSVRIVANLPYNIGTELLIRWL' A
#
# COMPACT_ATOMS: atom_id res chain seq x y z
N ALA A 1 9.16 -1.60 11.28
CA ALA A 1 7.87 -2.00 10.68
C ALA A 1 7.84 -1.45 9.26
N ARG A 2 7.40 -2.21 8.25
CA ARG A 2 7.37 -1.78 6.84
C ARG A 2 5.95 -1.33 6.48
N VAL A 3 5.85 -0.24 5.74
CA VAL A 3 4.62 0.27 5.13
C VAL A 3 4.77 0.17 3.61
N ILE A 4 3.72 -0.29 2.93
CA ILE A 4 3.62 -0.26 1.48
C ILE A 4 2.56 0.77 1.12
N ALA A 5 2.95 1.85 0.46
CA ALA A 5 2.03 2.86 -0.06
C ALA A 5 1.73 2.54 -1.53
N ILE A 6 0.46 2.29 -1.83
CA ILE A 6 -0.03 2.19 -3.20
C ILE A 6 -0.62 3.54 -3.57
N GLU A 7 0.08 4.29 -4.43
CA GLU A 7 -0.27 5.67 -4.77
C GLU A 7 -0.55 5.78 -6.27
N ARG A 8 -1.73 6.32 -6.59
CA ARG A 8 -2.17 6.48 -7.98
C ARG A 8 -1.83 7.86 -8.54
N ASP A 9 -1.81 8.89 -7.69
CA ASP A 9 -1.49 10.24 -8.10
C ASP A 9 0.01 10.42 -8.24
N GLU A 10 0.48 10.49 -9.49
CA GLU A 10 1.90 10.64 -9.82
C GLU A 10 2.52 11.90 -9.19
N ARG A 11 1.71 12.93 -8.93
CA ARG A 11 2.17 14.18 -8.30
C ARG A 11 2.63 13.96 -6.85
N CYS A 12 2.10 12.93 -6.17
CA CYS A 12 2.45 12.59 -4.79
C CYS A 12 3.73 11.75 -4.69
N LEU A 13 4.17 11.10 -5.79
CA LEU A 13 5.28 10.16 -5.76
C LEU A 13 6.60 10.81 -5.33
N ALA A 14 6.86 12.04 -5.78
CA ALA A 14 8.06 12.79 -5.39
C ALA A 14 8.10 13.06 -3.88
N ALA A 15 6.98 13.54 -3.31
CA ALA A 15 6.88 13.79 -1.88
C ALA A 15 7.00 12.49 -1.05
N LEU A 16 6.42 11.39 -1.52
CA LEU A 16 6.57 10.08 -0.88
C LEU A 16 8.01 9.56 -0.94
N ALA A 17 8.72 9.81 -2.05
CA ALA A 17 10.13 9.43 -2.18
C ALA A 17 11.00 10.15 -1.14
N GLU A 18 10.77 11.43 -0.88
CA GLU A 18 11.46 12.17 0.20
C GLU A 18 11.24 11.52 1.57
N VAL A 19 10.02 11.04 1.86
CA VAL A 19 9.72 10.31 3.10
C VAL A 19 10.42 8.96 3.14
N SER A 20 10.45 8.23 2.02
CA SER A 20 11.15 6.94 1.90
C SER A 20 12.65 7.09 2.14
N ASP A 21 13.27 8.14 1.57
CA ASP A 21 14.69 8.44 1.73
C ASP A 21 15.02 8.81 3.18
N HIS A 22 14.10 9.47 3.88
CA HIS A 22 14.25 9.77 5.31
C HIS A 22 14.09 8.53 6.20
N TYR A 23 13.33 7.52 5.78
CA TYR A 23 13.12 6.26 6.49
C TYR A 23 13.53 5.03 5.66
N PRO A 24 14.83 4.78 5.45
CA PRO A 24 15.32 3.68 4.62
C PRO A 24 14.76 2.32 5.05
N GLY A 25 14.13 1.60 4.11
CA GLY A 25 13.51 0.30 4.35
C GLY A 25 12.20 0.33 5.16
N GLY A 26 11.75 1.51 5.59
CA GLY A 26 10.50 1.69 6.33
C GLY A 26 9.27 1.89 5.42
N LEU A 27 9.45 2.54 4.29
CA LEU A 27 8.40 2.81 3.29
C LEU A 27 8.79 2.22 1.93
N GLU A 28 7.85 1.52 1.32
CA GLU A 28 7.93 1.11 -0.08
C GLU A 28 6.78 1.74 -0.84
N ILE A 29 7.06 2.26 -2.03
CA ILE A 29 6.09 2.98 -2.85
C ILE A 29 5.80 2.15 -4.10
N ILE A 30 4.52 1.85 -4.32
CA ILE A 30 4.02 1.21 -5.54
C ILE A 30 3.16 2.25 -6.25
N ALA A 31 3.64 2.77 -7.37
CA ALA A 31 2.84 3.63 -8.22
C ALA A 31 1.77 2.78 -8.93
N GLY A 32 0.48 3.03 -8.65
CA GLY A 32 -0.60 2.25 -9.23
C GLY A 32 -1.97 2.43 -8.57
N ASP A 33 -2.98 1.84 -9.21
CA ASP A 33 -4.34 1.80 -8.68
C ASP A 33 -4.49 0.65 -7.67
N ALA A 34 -4.87 0.98 -6.43
CA ALA A 34 -5.12 -0.01 -5.38
C ALA A 34 -6.14 -1.09 -5.79
N LEU A 35 -7.13 -0.76 -6.63
CA LEU A 35 -8.10 -1.74 -7.11
C LEU A 35 -7.52 -2.72 -8.15
N LYS A 36 -6.32 -2.48 -8.65
CA LYS A 36 -5.62 -3.35 -9.61
C LYS A 36 -4.44 -4.08 -8.98
N THR A 37 -4.14 -3.81 -7.70
CA THR A 37 -3.02 -4.42 -6.98
C THR A 37 -3.43 -5.74 -6.35
N ASP A 38 -2.59 -6.76 -6.49
CA ASP A 38 -2.75 -8.04 -5.80
C ASP A 38 -2.20 -7.95 -4.37
N PHE A 39 -3.08 -7.63 -3.43
CA PHE A 39 -2.71 -7.52 -2.02
C PHE A 39 -2.29 -8.86 -1.40
N ALA A 40 -2.82 -9.99 -1.90
CA ALA A 40 -2.47 -11.31 -1.37
C ALA A 40 -1.02 -11.67 -1.75
N ALA A 41 -0.57 -11.31 -2.95
CA ALA A 41 0.84 -11.43 -3.33
C ALA A 41 1.75 -10.55 -2.45
N LEU A 42 1.37 -9.30 -2.20
CA LEU A 42 2.11 -8.39 -1.30
C LEU A 42 2.18 -8.94 0.14
N ALA A 43 1.09 -9.53 0.61
CA ALA A 43 0.97 -10.14 1.93
C ALA A 43 1.74 -11.45 2.09
N LYS A 44 2.09 -12.15 1.00
CA LYS A 44 2.84 -13.43 0.98
C LYS A 44 4.32 -13.28 0.64
N GLY A 45 4.77 -12.07 0.30
CA GLY A 45 6.15 -11.80 -0.12
C GLY A 45 7.22 -12.09 0.96
N PRO A 46 8.49 -11.72 0.73
CA PRO A 46 9.64 -12.06 1.59
C PRO A 46 9.50 -11.66 3.07
N HIS A 47 8.56 -10.75 3.36
CA HIS A 47 8.28 -10.21 4.69
C HIS A 47 6.84 -10.50 5.15
N GLY A 48 6.09 -11.26 4.35
CA GLY A 48 4.72 -11.69 4.54
C GLY A 48 4.64 -13.14 5.00
N GLY A 49 5.30 -13.46 6.11
CA GLY A 49 5.21 -14.78 6.73
C GLY A 49 4.21 -14.75 7.88
N ASN A 50 3.13 -15.54 7.82
CA ASN A 50 2.15 -15.84 8.90
C ASN A 50 1.66 -14.68 9.81
N GLY A 51 1.92 -13.42 9.44
CA GLY A 51 1.70 -12.25 10.28
C GLY A 51 0.44 -11.48 9.89
N SER A 52 -0.11 -10.74 10.86
CA SER A 52 -1.28 -9.88 10.63
C SER A 52 -0.92 -8.73 9.66
N VAL A 53 -1.54 -8.73 8.48
CA VAL A 53 -1.55 -7.59 7.57
C VAL A 53 -2.63 -6.61 8.02
N ARG A 54 -2.32 -5.32 7.91
CA ARG A 54 -3.27 -4.23 8.20
C ARG A 54 -3.40 -3.36 6.97
N ILE A 55 -4.64 -3.14 6.55
CA ILE A 55 -4.95 -2.16 5.51
C ILE A 55 -5.37 -0.88 6.21
N VAL A 56 -4.71 0.21 5.86
CA VAL A 56 -5.03 1.55 6.33
C VAL A 56 -5.24 2.41 5.10
N ALA A 57 -6.39 3.08 5.01
CA ALA A 57 -6.69 3.92 3.88
C ALA A 57 -7.67 5.02 4.30
N ASN A 58 -7.44 6.25 3.84
CA ASN A 58 -8.38 7.36 3.96
C ASN A 58 -8.99 7.62 2.60
N LEU A 59 -9.85 6.71 2.16
CA LEU A 59 -10.33 6.69 0.79
C LEU A 59 -11.59 7.54 0.63
N PRO A 60 -11.82 8.14 -0.55
CA PRO A 60 -13.13 8.65 -0.91
C PRO A 60 -14.18 7.52 -0.79
N TYR A 61 -15.41 7.88 -0.44
CA TYR A 61 -16.52 6.97 -0.11
C TYR A 61 -16.76 5.82 -1.12
N ASN A 62 -16.30 5.94 -2.36
CA ASN A 62 -16.58 5.02 -3.45
C ASN A 62 -15.59 3.84 -3.63
N ILE A 63 -14.44 3.82 -2.94
CA ILE A 63 -13.43 2.73 -3.14
C ILE A 63 -13.10 1.94 -1.87
N GLY A 64 -13.43 2.45 -0.68
CA GLY A 64 -13.17 1.75 0.58
C GLY A 64 -13.91 0.41 0.73
N THR A 65 -15.19 0.38 0.37
CA THR A 65 -16.01 -0.85 0.44
C THR A 65 -15.52 -1.93 -0.52
N GLU A 66 -15.19 -1.57 -1.75
CA GLU A 66 -14.70 -2.53 -2.76
C GLU A 66 -13.37 -3.17 -2.31
N LEU A 67 -12.46 -2.38 -1.75
CA LEU A 67 -11.20 -2.90 -1.21
C LEU A 67 -11.43 -3.85 -0.03
N LEU A 68 -12.37 -3.53 0.87
CA LEU A 68 -12.72 -4.44 1.96
C LEU A 68 -13.30 -5.76 1.44
N ILE A 69 -14.25 -5.69 0.50
CA ILE A 69 -14.90 -6.90 -0.06
C ILE A 69 -13.88 -7.79 -0.76
N ARG A 70 -12.95 -7.22 -1.52
CA ARG A 70 -11.89 -7.99 -2.20
C ARG A 70 -10.84 -8.57 -1.26
N TRP A 71 -10.76 -8.05 -0.03
CA TRP A 71 -9.81 -8.50 0.98
C TRP A 71 -10.33 -9.69 1.80
N LEU A 72 -11.65 -9.78 2.02
CA LEU A 72 -12.31 -10.92 2.68
C LEU A 72 -12.28 -12.18 1.79
#